data_AF-F7NJ18-F1
#
_entry.id   AF-F7NJ18-F1
#
_cell.length_a   1.000
_cell.length_b   1.000
_cell.length_c   1.000
_cell.angle_alpha   90.00
_cell.angle_beta   90.00
_cell.angle_gamma   90.00
#
_symmetry.space_group_name_H-M   'P 1'
#
loop_
_entity.id
_entity.type
_entity.pdbx_description
1 polymer ?
#
loop_
_entity_poly.entity_id
_entity_poly.type
_entity_poly.pdbx_seq_one_letter_code
_entity_poly.pdbx_strand_id
1 'polypeptide(L)'
;MDGVICSSCHSYLDLANAVCPGCGTQMIYEGDAKNVIDRLQPDCLIHRYDGSDMLEPAVILKKGRTNYKVATRLAEYAKPVIVPEHKVYQFNQNILSAVQGLRNERTAAMARYEQQIQSHWKYLKQYTPAHKTHPT
;
A
#
# COMPACT_ATOMS: atom_id res chain seq x y z
N MET A 1 -0.17 -15.81 6.39
CA MET A 1 0.28 -16.54 5.19
C MET A 1 1.71 -16.11 4.96
N ASP A 2 2.64 -16.90 5.49
CA ASP A 2 4.08 -16.69 5.29
C ASP A 2 4.49 -17.66 4.20
N GLY A 3 4.72 -17.12 3.01
CA GLY A 3 5.19 -17.88 1.85
C GLY A 3 6.39 -17.19 1.22
N VAL A 4 7.10 -17.94 0.40
CA VAL A 4 8.32 -17.48 -0.28
C VAL A 4 8.16 -17.63 -1.78
N ILE A 5 9.04 -16.99 -2.54
CA ILE A 5 9.09 -17.14 -3.99
C ILE A 5 10.29 -17.98 -4.37
N CYS A 6 10.13 -18.93 -5.29
CA CYS A 6 11.28 -19.56 -5.93
C CYS A 6 12.06 -18.54 -6.77
N SER A 7 13.34 -18.32 -6.49
CA SER A 7 14.17 -17.39 -7.26
C SER A 7 14.37 -17.81 -8.72
N SER A 8 14.20 -19.09 -9.04
CA SER A 8 14.38 -19.62 -10.41
C SER A 8 13.19 -19.35 -11.32
N CYS A 9 11.95 -19.56 -10.83
CA CYS A 9 10.74 -19.51 -11.66
C CYS A 9 9.69 -18.49 -11.18
N HIS A 10 9.97 -17.77 -10.09
CA HIS A 10 9.11 -16.75 -9.50
C HIS A 10 7.73 -17.26 -9.04
N SER A 11 7.58 -18.57 -8.81
CA SER A 11 6.36 -19.16 -8.25
C SER A 11 6.28 -18.89 -6.74
N TYR A 12 5.10 -18.51 -6.26
CA TYR A 12 4.81 -18.37 -4.83
C TYR A 12 4.57 -19.75 -4.19
N LEU A 13 5.19 -19.98 -3.04
CA LEU A 13 5.25 -21.26 -2.34
C LEU A 13 4.92 -21.10 -0.86
N ASP A 14 4.25 -22.10 -0.30
CA ASP A 14 4.21 -22.26 1.16
C ASP A 14 5.57 -22.80 1.66
N LEU A 15 5.95 -22.41 2.89
CA LEU A 15 7.25 -22.71 3.52
C LEU A 15 7.59 -24.21 3.69
N ALA A 16 6.66 -25.12 3.41
CA ALA A 16 6.82 -26.56 3.62
C ALA A 16 7.39 -27.32 2.41
N ASN A 17 7.62 -26.66 1.27
CA ASN A 17 8.00 -27.34 0.04
C ASN A 17 9.51 -27.63 -0.02
N ALA A 18 9.91 -28.90 -0.01
CA ALA A 18 11.31 -29.29 -0.23
C ALA A 18 11.77 -29.06 -1.69
N VAL A 19 10.82 -29.05 -2.63
CA VAL A 19 11.04 -28.87 -4.07
C VAL A 19 10.00 -27.89 -4.60
N CYS A 20 10.41 -26.98 -5.48
CA CYS A 20 9.49 -26.05 -6.13
C CYS A 20 8.56 -26.81 -7.09
N PRO A 21 7.22 -26.79 -6.90
CA PRO A 21 6.27 -27.43 -7.80
C PRO A 21 6.24 -26.82 -9.20
N GLY A 22 6.73 -25.58 -9.37
CA GLY A 22 6.77 -24.91 -10.67
C GLY A 22 7.93 -25.33 -11.58
N CYS A 23 9.12 -25.57 -11.01
CA CYS A 23 10.34 -25.85 -11.80
C CYS A 23 11.15 -27.06 -11.34
N GLY A 24 10.73 -27.77 -10.29
CA GLY A 24 11.43 -28.94 -9.77
C GLY A 24 12.74 -28.66 -9.04
N THR A 25 13.11 -27.39 -8.82
CA THR A 25 14.33 -27.02 -8.09
C THR A 25 14.19 -27.35 -6.61
N GLN A 26 15.23 -27.88 -5.97
CA GLN A 26 15.26 -28.07 -4.52
C GLN A 26 15.26 -26.71 -3.79
N MET A 27 14.43 -26.55 -2.77
CA MET A 27 14.32 -25.28 -2.03
C MET A 27 15.32 -25.22 -0.89
N ILE A 28 16.12 -24.16 -0.89
CA ILE A 28 17.12 -23.83 0.13
C ILE A 28 16.70 -22.50 0.75
N TYR A 29 16.25 -22.55 2.00
CA TYR A 29 15.62 -21.41 2.68
C TYR A 29 16.61 -20.51 3.41
N GLU A 30 17.80 -21.02 3.73
CA GLU A 30 18.80 -20.35 4.56
C GLU A 30 20.23 -20.62 4.06
N GLY A 31 21.18 -19.82 4.55
CA GLY A 31 22.60 -19.91 4.18
C GLY A 31 22.94 -19.27 2.84
N ASP A 32 24.20 -19.38 2.42
CA ASP A 32 24.72 -18.72 1.22
C ASP A 32 24.10 -19.28 -0.08
N ALA A 33 23.64 -20.52 -0.04
CA ALA A 33 22.97 -21.19 -1.16
C ALA A 33 21.44 -20.93 -1.20
N LYS A 34 20.93 -20.00 -0.38
CA LYS A 34 19.51 -19.66 -0.34
C LYS A 34 19.00 -19.28 -1.73
N ASN A 35 17.92 -19.91 -2.16
CA ASN A 35 17.33 -19.74 -3.49
C ASN A 35 15.84 -19.36 -3.46
N VAL A 36 15.43 -18.72 -2.38
CA VAL A 36 14.07 -18.20 -2.19
C VAL A 36 14.07 -16.69 -1.94
N ILE A 37 13.05 -16.01 -2.45
CA ILE A 37 12.74 -14.61 -2.14
C ILE A 37 11.71 -14.62 -1.01
N ASP A 38 12.15 -14.26 0.19
CA ASP A 38 11.33 -14.15 1.40
C ASP A 38 11.14 -12.70 1.86
N ARG A 39 11.71 -11.75 1.11
CA ARG A 39 11.58 -10.31 1.31
C ARG A 39 11.46 -9.61 -0.02
N LEU A 40 10.58 -8.62 -0.09
CA LEU A 40 10.54 -7.71 -1.24
C LEU A 40 11.69 -6.72 -1.18
N GLN A 41 12.36 -6.55 -2.31
CA GLN A 41 13.34 -5.49 -2.53
C GLN A 41 12.79 -4.58 -3.63
N PRO A 42 12.07 -3.50 -3.27
CA PRO A 42 11.42 -2.64 -4.25
C PRO A 42 12.39 -2.03 -5.26
N ASP A 43 12.02 -2.06 -6.54
CA ASP A 43 12.76 -1.47 -7.66
C ASP A 43 11.98 -0.34 -8.36
N CYS A 44 10.70 -0.16 -7.99
CA CYS A 44 9.85 0.90 -8.48
C CYS A 44 8.90 1.43 -7.41
N LEU A 45 8.28 2.57 -7.72
CA LEU A 45 7.14 3.12 -7.01
C LEU A 45 5.93 3.11 -7.94
N ILE A 46 4.75 2.80 -7.40
CA ILE A 46 3.50 2.80 -8.16
C ILE A 46 2.47 3.74 -7.56
N HIS A 47 1.67 4.35 -8.43
CA HIS A 47 0.52 5.17 -8.07
C HIS A 47 -0.75 4.57 -8.68
N ARG A 48 -1.38 3.62 -7.98
CA ARG A 48 -2.48 2.82 -8.56
C ARG A 48 -3.89 3.38 -8.31
N TYR A 49 -4.06 4.28 -7.34
CA TYR A 49 -5.37 4.80 -6.94
C TYR A 49 -5.54 6.25 -7.40
N ASP A 50 -6.45 6.47 -8.34
CA ASP A 50 -6.82 7.83 -8.76
C ASP A 50 -7.45 8.60 -7.61
N GLY A 51 -7.08 9.88 -7.47
CA GLY A 51 -7.52 10.73 -6.36
C GLY A 51 -6.84 10.43 -5.01
N SER A 52 -5.96 9.44 -4.93
CA SER A 52 -5.12 9.21 -3.76
C SER A 52 -3.74 9.83 -3.96
N ASP A 53 -3.08 10.22 -2.88
CA ASP A 53 -1.66 10.59 -2.87
C ASP A 53 -0.76 9.41 -2.43
N MET A 54 -1.28 8.20 -2.56
CA MET A 54 -0.61 6.98 -2.12
C MET A 54 0.39 6.48 -3.14
N LEU A 55 1.66 6.54 -2.73
CA LEU A 55 2.78 5.95 -3.44
C LEU A 55 3.17 4.65 -2.75
N GLU A 56 3.22 3.56 -3.50
CA GLU A 56 3.52 2.22 -2.98
C GLU A 56 4.85 1.70 -3.55
N PRO A 57 5.76 1.19 -2.72
CA PRO A 57 6.94 0.47 -3.20
C PRO A 57 6.55 -0.88 -3.80
N ALA A 58 7.12 -1.23 -4.95
CA ALA A 58 6.83 -2.48 -5.64
C ALA A 58 8.06 -3.05 -6.35
N VAL A 59 7.96 -4.31 -6.78
CA VAL A 59 8.91 -5.00 -7.64
C VAL A 59 8.30 -5.22 -9.02
N ILE A 60 9.02 -4.89 -10.09
CA ILE A 60 8.61 -5.19 -11.45
C ILE A 60 8.81 -6.68 -11.73
N LEU A 61 7.72 -7.36 -12.08
CA LEU A 61 7.76 -8.78 -12.45
C LEU A 61 7.82 -8.97 -13.97
N LYS A 62 7.09 -8.14 -14.72
CA LYS A 62 7.05 -8.21 -16.18
C LYS A 62 6.60 -6.89 -16.81
N LYS A 63 7.26 -6.49 -17.91
CA LYS A 63 6.77 -5.42 -18.79
C LYS A 63 5.77 -5.96 -19.82
N GLY A 64 4.62 -5.30 -19.92
CA GLY A 64 3.63 -5.48 -20.99
C GLY A 64 3.77 -4.40 -22.06
N ARG A 65 2.79 -4.29 -22.97
CA ARG A 65 2.81 -3.29 -24.06
C ARG A 65 2.60 -1.86 -23.56
N THR A 66 1.71 -1.67 -22.58
CA THR A 66 1.30 -0.36 -22.05
C THR A 66 1.18 -0.36 -20.52
N ASN A 67 1.66 -1.42 -19.89
CA ASN A 67 1.54 -1.66 -18.45
C ASN A 67 2.70 -2.49 -17.92
N TYR A 68 2.81 -2.53 -16.60
CA TYR A 68 3.69 -3.44 -15.87
C TYR A 68 2.86 -4.36 -14.98
N LYS A 69 3.32 -5.60 -14.84
CA LYS A 69 2.94 -6.50 -13.76
C LYS A 69 3.93 -6.31 -12.62
N VAL A 70 3.42 -5.96 -11.45
CA VAL A 70 4.23 -5.65 -10.26
C VAL A 70 3.73 -6.41 -9.04
N ALA A 71 4.58 -6.53 -8.02
CA ALA A 71 4.20 -7.03 -6.70
C ALA A 71 4.60 -6.04 -5.60
N THR A 72 3.63 -5.70 -4.75
CA THR A 72 3.79 -4.93 -3.49
C THR A 72 3.94 -5.84 -2.28
N ARG A 73 3.57 -7.13 -2.42
CA ARG A 73 3.65 -8.19 -1.40
C ARG A 73 4.05 -9.51 -2.05
N LEU A 74 4.71 -10.42 -1.30
CA LEU A 74 5.15 -11.71 -1.86
C LEU A 74 3.99 -12.50 -2.48
N ALA A 75 2.83 -12.54 -1.82
CA ALA A 75 1.64 -13.22 -2.32
C ALA A 75 1.18 -12.74 -3.72
N GLU A 76 1.53 -11.51 -4.12
CA GLU A 76 1.16 -10.96 -5.42
C GLU A 76 2.03 -11.49 -6.57
N TYR A 77 3.11 -12.25 -6.31
CA TYR A 77 3.81 -12.98 -7.37
C TYR A 77 2.88 -13.98 -8.09
N ALA A 78 1.96 -14.62 -7.36
CA ALA A 78 0.97 -15.52 -7.94
C ALA A 78 -0.09 -14.78 -8.76
N LYS A 79 -0.48 -13.58 -8.33
CA LYS A 79 -1.47 -12.73 -9.01
C LYS A 79 -0.99 -11.27 -9.01
N PRO A 80 -0.13 -10.91 -9.99
CA PRO A 80 0.48 -9.58 -10.03
C PRO A 80 -0.54 -8.46 -10.20
N VAL A 81 -0.24 -7.31 -9.60
CA VAL A 81 -0.97 -6.08 -9.84
C VAL A 81 -0.58 -5.56 -11.23
N ILE A 82 -1.58 -5.16 -12.03
CA ILE A 82 -1.35 -4.56 -13.35
C ILE A 82 -1.47 -3.04 -13.21
N VAL A 83 -0.40 -2.32 -13.54
CA VAL A 83 -0.32 -0.86 -13.42
C VAL A 83 0.03 -0.26 -14.79
N PRO A 84 -0.70 0.78 -15.26
CA PRO A 84 -0.33 1.51 -16.48
C PRO A 84 1.09 2.06 -16.42
N GLU A 85 1.82 2.05 -17.53
CA GLU A 85 3.24 2.47 -17.58
C GLU A 85 3.47 3.88 -17.03
N HIS A 86 2.58 4.84 -17.32
CA HIS A 86 2.69 6.22 -16.82
C HIS A 86 2.43 6.38 -15.31
N LYS A 87 2.06 5.31 -14.61
CA LYS A 87 1.84 5.24 -13.15
C LYS A 87 2.93 4.46 -12.42
N VAL A 88 3.99 4.08 -13.12
CA VAL A 88 5.16 3.38 -12.58
C VAL A 88 6.36 4.32 -12.65
N TYR A 89 7.03 4.51 -11.52
CA TYR A 89 8.14 5.45 -11.36
C TYR A 89 9.37 4.70 -10.86
N GLN A 90 10.55 5.27 -11.11
CA GLN A 90 11.80 4.76 -10.54
C GLN A 90 11.74 4.78 -9.01
N PHE A 91 12.30 3.76 -8.37
CA PHE A 91 12.37 3.73 -6.92
C PHE A 91 13.21 4.88 -6.37
N ASN A 92 12.63 5.61 -5.42
CA ASN A 92 13.29 6.69 -4.70
C ASN A 92 12.79 6.75 -3.25
N GLN A 93 13.63 6.26 -2.32
CA GLN A 93 13.28 6.20 -0.90
C GLN A 93 13.03 7.59 -0.31
N ASN A 94 13.74 8.63 -0.75
CA ASN A 94 13.60 9.98 -0.20
C ASN A 94 12.22 10.56 -0.55
N ILE A 95 11.76 10.40 -1.79
CA ILE A 95 10.43 10.83 -2.22
C ILE A 95 9.35 10.04 -1.48
N LEU A 96 9.50 8.71 -1.38
CA LEU A 96 8.55 7.86 -0.67
C LEU A 96 8.37 8.32 0.78
N SER A 97 9.47 8.49 1.51
CA SER A 97 9.47 8.95 2.91
C SER A 97 8.87 10.36 3.05
N ALA A 98 9.20 11.29 2.16
CA ALA A 98 8.67 12.65 2.20
C ALA A 98 7.15 12.68 2.00
N VAL A 99 6.64 11.95 0.99
CA VAL A 99 5.19 11.84 0.73
C VAL A 99 4.48 11.19 1.92
N GLN A 100 5.03 10.11 2.49
CA GLN A 100 4.45 9.48 3.68
C GLN A 100 4.44 10.42 4.89
N GLY A 101 5.51 11.21 5.09
CA GLY A 101 5.58 12.23 6.14
C GLY A 101 4.45 13.26 6.01
N LEU A 102 4.30 13.86 4.82
CA LEU A 102 3.24 14.84 4.55
C LEU A 102 1.83 14.27 4.73
N ARG A 103 1.61 13.00 4.38
CA ARG A 103 0.32 12.32 4.60
C ARG A 103 0.01 12.16 6.08
N ASN A 104 1.01 11.81 6.89
CA ASN A 104 0.87 11.69 8.34
C ASN A 104 0.59 13.06 8.97
N GLU A 105 1.32 14.09 8.54
CA GLU A 105 1.11 15.47 8.99
C GLU A 105 -0.29 15.97 8.65
N ARG A 106 -0.76 15.76 7.42
CA ARG A 106 -2.14 16.10 7.00
C ARG A 106 -3.17 15.40 7.86
N THR A 107 -3.01 14.10 8.08
CA THR A 107 -3.94 13.30 8.90
C THR A 107 -3.99 13.85 10.33
N ALA A 108 -2.84 14.14 10.93
CA ALA A 108 -2.77 14.72 12.27
C ALA A 108 -3.39 16.13 12.32
N ALA A 109 -3.16 16.97 11.31
CA ALA A 109 -3.73 18.30 11.22
C ALA A 109 -5.26 18.26 11.11
N MET A 110 -5.80 17.41 10.22
CA MET A 110 -7.24 17.23 10.07
C MET A 110 -7.88 16.74 11.38
N ALA A 111 -7.26 15.78 12.06
CA ALA A 111 -7.75 15.31 13.36
C ALA A 111 -7.77 16.43 14.42
N ARG A 112 -6.74 17.29 14.46
CA ARG A 112 -6.73 18.46 15.35
C ARG A 112 -7.84 19.46 15.02
N TYR A 113 -8.06 19.75 13.74
CA TYR A 113 -9.14 20.65 13.33
C TYR A 113 -10.51 20.09 13.67
N GLU A 114 -10.74 18.79 13.44
CA GLU A 114 -12.00 18.13 13.83
C GLU A 114 -12.26 18.26 15.34
N GLN A 115 -11.24 18.01 16.17
CA GLN A 115 -11.37 18.20 17.62
C GLN A 115 -11.72 19.64 18.00
N GLN A 116 -11.10 20.64 17.37
CA GLN A 116 -11.40 22.04 17.63
C GLN A 116 -12.83 22.40 17.22
N ILE A 117 -13.28 21.98 16.04
CA ILE A 117 -14.64 22.20 15.55
C ILE A 117 -15.65 21.58 16.53
N GLN A 118 -15.47 20.32 16.91
CA GLN A 118 -16.32 19.64 17.89
C GLN A 118 -16.34 20.37 19.24
N SER A 119 -15.19 20.91 19.66
CA SER A 119 -15.11 21.70 20.89
C SER A 119 -15.92 22.99 20.83
N HIS A 120 -16.14 23.59 19.66
CA HIS A 120 -17.00 24.76 19.49
C HIS A 120 -18.48 24.36 19.45
N TRP A 121 -18.81 23.26 18.78
CA TRP A 121 -20.19 22.79 18.63
C TRP A 121 -20.87 22.53 19.98
N LYS A 122 -20.13 22.04 20.99
CA LYS A 122 -20.66 21.80 22.34
C LYS A 122 -21.17 23.05 23.06
N TYR A 123 -20.78 24.25 22.61
CA TYR A 123 -21.22 25.52 23.20
C TYR A 123 -22.43 26.13 22.49
N LEU A 124 -22.89 25.54 21.39
CA LEU A 124 -24.10 25.99 20.71
C LEU A 124 -25.32 25.69 21.61
N LYS A 125 -26.10 26.73 21.88
CA LYS A 125 -27.39 26.59 22.57
C LYS A 125 -28.48 26.31 21.53
N GLN A 126 -29.41 25.41 21.85
CA GLN A 126 -30.59 25.22 21.02
C GLN A 126 -31.40 26.51 20.96
N TYR A 127 -31.86 26.86 19.77
CA TYR A 127 -32.76 27.99 19.59
C TYR A 127 -34.10 27.68 20.27
N THR A 128 -34.53 28.55 21.18
CA THR A 128 -35.88 28.50 21.77
C THR A 128 -36.69 29.66 21.19
N PRO A 129 -37.72 29.42 20.37
CA PRO A 129 -38.56 30.49 19.85
C PRO A 129 -39.31 31.18 21.00
N ALA A 130 -39.31 32.51 21.00
CA ALA A 130 -40.13 33.27 21.93
C ALA A 130 -41.62 32.96 21.67
N HIS A 131 -42.34 32.54 22.72
CA HIS A 131 -43.79 32.41 22.66
C HIS A 131 -44.37 33.78 22.29
N LYS A 132 -44.89 33.93 21.07
CA LYS A 132 -45.68 35.11 20.70
C LYS A 132 -46.98 35.03 21.50
N THR A 133 -47.04 35.71 22.63
CA THR A 133 -48.31 35.96 23.32
C THR A 133 -49.08 36.98 22.49
N HIS A 134 -50.15 36.53 21.83
CA HIS A 134 -51.12 37.43 21.24
C HIS A 134 -51.83 38.19 22.38
N PRO A 135 -51.83 39.54 22.38
CA PRO A 135 -52.68 40.30 23.29
C PRO A 135 -54.14 40.12 22.84
N THR A 136 -54.97 39.59 23.73
CA THR A 136 -56.43 39.60 23.64
C THR A 136 -56.98 40.97 23.97
#